data_AF-A0A960BG16-F1
#
_entry.id   AF-A0A960BG16-F1
#
_cell.length_a   1.000
_cell.length_b   1.000
_cell.length_c   1.000
_cell.angle_alpha   90.00
_cell.angle_beta   90.00
_cell.angle_gamma   90.00
#
_symmetry.space_group_name_H-M   'P 1'
#
loop_
_entity.id
_entity.type
_entity.pdbx_description
1 polymer ?
#
loop_
_entity_poly.entity_id
_entity_poly.type
_entity_poly.pdbx_seq_one_letter_code
_entity_poly.pdbx_strand_id
1 'polypeptide(L)'
;VYQGEREMAVYNKKLGTFELTGILPAPRGVPQIEVTFDIDANGIVHVSAKDLGTGKEQSMTISGGSSLPKEDIERMMREAEEHAEEDRKRREEVDVRNAAESAVYGTEKFLAENGDKLPQSNADEVNGALTELKTALDANDVAGMKSASEKLAQVSQAAGAAIYAAAQAAASDAGSAGEGAASGGSTDGDDEVVDAEIVDEDEQK
;
A
#
# COMPACT_ATOMS: atom_id res chain seq x y z
N VAL A 1 2.39 5.31 23.19
CA VAL A 1 3.74 4.93 23.66
C VAL A 1 3.62 3.74 24.59
N TYR A 2 4.37 2.68 24.29
CA TYR A 2 4.39 1.42 25.03
C TYR A 2 5.84 1.03 25.34
N GLN A 3 6.03 0.23 26.39
CA GLN A 3 7.32 -0.34 26.79
C GLN A 3 7.16 -1.85 27.02
N GLY A 4 8.01 -2.64 26.38
CA GLY A 4 8.03 -4.10 26.49
C GLY A 4 8.64 -4.74 25.25
N GLU A 5 8.87 -6.05 25.32
CA GLU A 5 9.57 -6.84 24.29
C GLU A 5 8.61 -7.69 23.43
N ARG A 6 7.31 -7.68 23.72
CA ARG A 6 6.33 -8.47 22.96
C ARG A 6 5.90 -7.75 21.69
N GLU A 7 5.59 -8.50 20.64
CA GLU A 7 5.25 -7.91 19.33
C GLU A 7 3.91 -7.15 19.36
N MET A 8 2.96 -7.60 20.18
CA MET A 8 1.63 -7.01 20.24
C MET A 8 1.54 -5.95 21.35
N ALA A 9 1.16 -4.73 20.98
CA ALA A 9 1.09 -3.58 21.90
C ALA A 9 0.20 -3.81 23.14
N VAL A 10 -0.84 -4.65 23.03
CA VAL A 10 -1.76 -4.97 24.14
C VAL A 10 -1.09 -5.72 25.29
N TYR A 11 0.04 -6.39 25.03
CA TYR A 11 0.80 -7.13 26.04
C TYR A 11 1.97 -6.33 26.61
N ASN A 12 2.17 -5.11 26.13
CA ASN A 12 3.22 -4.21 26.59
C ASN A 12 2.65 -3.17 27.57
N LYS A 13 3.52 -2.60 28.41
CA LYS A 13 3.14 -1.58 29.37
C LYS A 13 2.83 -0.27 28.65
N LYS A 14 1.60 0.22 28.77
CA LYS A 14 1.20 1.54 28.25
C LYS A 14 1.85 2.64 29.09
N LEU A 15 2.66 3.49 28.46
CA LEU A 15 3.29 4.64 29.11
C LEU A 15 2.48 5.93 28.93
N GLY A 16 1.77 6.06 27.79
CA GLY A 16 1.04 7.27 27.48
C GLY A 16 0.48 7.27 26.06
N THR A 17 -0.47 8.17 25.82
CA THR A 17 -1.03 8.46 24.50
C THR A 17 -1.11 9.97 24.37
N PHE A 18 -0.73 10.49 23.21
CA PHE A 18 -0.93 11.88 22.83
C PHE A 18 -1.43 11.91 21.39
N GLU A 19 -2.11 12.99 21.01
CA GLU A 19 -2.75 13.13 19.70
C GLU A 19 -2.12 14.30 18.94
N LEU A 20 -1.52 14.02 17.79
CA LEU A 20 -1.09 15.05 16.85
C LEU A 20 -2.31 15.51 16.04
N THR A 21 -2.82 16.69 16.37
CA THR A 21 -4.01 17.24 15.71
C THR A 21 -3.65 18.22 14.60
N GLY A 22 -4.60 18.47 13.70
CA GLY A 22 -4.47 19.50 12.68
C GLY A 22 -3.62 19.13 11.46
N ILE A 23 -3.43 17.84 11.22
CA ILE A 23 -2.93 17.30 9.95
C ILE A 23 -3.92 17.67 8.85
N LEU A 24 -3.42 18.19 7.72
CA LEU A 24 -4.27 18.57 6.60
C LEU A 24 -4.91 17.32 5.98
N PRO A 25 -6.17 17.41 5.47
CA PRO A 25 -6.79 16.31 4.75
C PRO A 25 -5.92 15.90 3.55
N ALA A 26 -5.46 14.66 3.55
CA ALA A 26 -4.67 14.09 2.46
C ALA A 26 -4.97 12.59 2.31
N PRO A 27 -4.72 11.99 1.14
CA PRO A 27 -4.84 10.56 0.96
C PRO A 27 -3.99 9.78 1.97
N ARG A 28 -4.43 8.55 2.29
CA ARG A 28 -3.67 7.59 3.09
C ARG A 28 -2.21 7.48 2.60
N GLY A 29 -1.26 7.56 3.52
CA GLY A 29 0.18 7.42 3.24
C GLY A 29 0.88 8.68 2.72
N VAL A 30 0.15 9.78 2.48
CA VAL A 30 0.75 11.06 2.05
C VAL A 30 1.30 11.88 3.23
N PRO A 31 0.59 12.04 4.36
CA PRO A 31 1.14 12.73 5.53
C PRO A 31 2.40 12.03 6.03
N GLN A 32 3.49 12.78 6.19
CA GLN A 32 4.75 12.29 6.72
C GLN A 32 4.88 12.71 8.17
N ILE A 33 4.73 11.74 9.08
CA ILE A 33 4.83 11.97 10.52
C ILE A 33 6.18 11.46 11.00
N GLU A 34 7.02 12.39 11.45
CA GLU A 34 8.28 12.07 12.12
C GLU A 34 8.01 11.91 13.62
N VAL A 35 8.37 10.76 14.18
CA VAL A 35 8.27 10.51 15.62
C VAL A 35 9.67 10.34 16.18
N THR A 36 10.03 11.17 17.16
CA THR A 36 11.33 11.14 17.83
C THR A 36 11.16 10.69 19.28
N PHE A 37 12.02 9.77 19.69
CA PHE A 37 12.16 9.34 21.08
C PHE A 37 13.52 9.79 21.58
N ASP A 38 13.52 10.70 22.54
CA ASP A 38 14.73 11.18 23.22
C ASP A 38 14.69 10.69 24.67
N ILE A 39 15.80 10.12 25.15
CA ILE A 39 15.93 9.56 26.48
C ILE A 39 17.08 10.27 27.17
N ASP A 40 16.77 11.01 28.22
CA ASP A 40 17.78 11.77 28.95
C ASP A 40 18.59 10.88 29.92
N ALA A 41 19.66 11.45 30.48
CA ALA A 41 20.51 10.75 31.46
C ALA A 41 19.77 10.36 32.76
N ASN A 42 18.60 10.96 33.03
CA ASN A 42 17.76 10.64 34.18
C ASN A 42 16.73 9.54 33.86
N GLY A 43 16.70 9.04 32.61
CA GLY A 43 15.73 8.06 32.14
C GLY A 43 14.33 8.63 31.93
N ILE A 44 14.19 9.95 31.77
CA ILE A 44 12.96 10.60 31.33
C ILE A 44 12.89 10.49 29.81
N VAL A 45 11.75 10.02 29.30
CA VAL A 45 11.54 9.87 27.86
C VAL A 45 10.74 11.05 27.34
N HIS A 46 11.32 11.80 26.41
CA HIS A 46 10.66 12.83 25.63
C HIS A 46 10.24 12.23 24.30
N VAL A 47 8.94 12.23 24.01
CA VAL A 47 8.41 11.76 22.74
C VAL A 47 7.80 12.94 22.01
N SER A 48 8.27 13.23 20.81
CA SER A 48 7.67 14.23 19.91
C SER A 48 7.18 13.57 18.64
N ALA A 49 6.08 14.08 18.09
CA ALA A 49 5.62 13.76 16.75
C ALA A 49 5.39 15.05 15.97
N LYS A 50 5.96 15.12 14.77
CA LYS A 50 5.88 16.28 13.88
C LYS A 50 5.37 15.86 12.51
N ASP A 51 4.36 16.58 12.02
CA ASP A 51 3.96 16.49 10.62
C ASP A 51 4.91 17.34 9.78
N LEU A 52 5.66 16.71 8.88
CA LEU A 52 6.64 17.39 8.03
C LEU A 52 5.98 18.31 6.98
N GLY A 53 4.71 18.08 6.65
CA GLY A 53 3.98 18.91 5.69
C GLY A 53 3.49 20.22 6.28
N THR A 54 2.97 20.19 7.50
CA THR A 54 2.41 21.39 8.17
C THR A 54 3.35 22.02 9.18
N GLY A 55 4.39 21.30 9.61
CA GLY A 55 5.28 21.70 10.69
C GLY A 55 4.65 21.63 12.08
N LYS A 56 3.39 21.17 12.20
CA LYS A 56 2.73 20.99 13.50
C LYS A 56 3.42 19.89 14.28
N GLU A 57 3.63 20.16 15.56
CA GLU A 57 4.30 19.25 16.48
C GLU A 57 3.44 19.09 17.73
N GLN A 58 3.44 17.88 18.28
CA GLN A 58 2.95 17.57 19.61
C GLN A 58 3.97 16.70 20.32
N SER A 59 4.15 16.92 21.62
CA SER A 59 5.10 16.18 22.43
C SER A 59 4.55 15.81 23.80
N MET A 60 5.14 14.78 24.38
CA MET A 60 4.80 14.25 25.70
C MET A 60 6.10 13.91 26.43
N THR A 61 6.16 14.24 27.71
CA THR A 61 7.24 13.81 28.60
C THR A 61 6.73 12.69 29.50
N ILE A 62 7.46 11.59 29.56
CA ILE A 62 7.18 10.43 30.40
C ILE A 62 8.24 10.39 31.50
N SER A 63 7.88 10.90 32.68
CA SER A 63 8.71 10.85 33.87
C SER A 63 8.37 9.62 34.72
N GLY A 64 9.39 8.89 35.20
CA GLY A 64 9.20 7.74 36.09
C GLY A 64 8.75 6.43 35.41
N GLY A 65 8.81 6.36 34.08
CA GLY A 65 8.40 5.18 33.30
C GLY A 65 9.51 4.16 33.03
N SER A 66 10.79 4.57 33.08
CA SER A 66 11.94 3.73 32.72
C SER A 66 12.43 2.79 33.84
N SER A 67 12.06 3.06 35.10
CA SER A 67 12.52 2.28 36.26
C SER A 67 11.63 1.07 36.54
N LEU A 68 11.41 0.21 35.55
CA LEU A 68 10.90 -1.13 35.83
C LEU A 68 11.89 -1.83 36.77
N PRO A 69 11.42 -2.47 37.87
CA PRO A 69 12.29 -3.30 38.70
C PRO A 69 12.97 -4.35 37.83
N LYS A 70 14.23 -4.70 38.16
CA LYS A 70 14.98 -5.71 37.42
C LYS A 70 14.20 -7.03 37.30
N GLU A 71 13.50 -7.39 38.37
CA GLU A 71 12.63 -8.58 38.44
C GLU A 71 11.48 -8.53 37.41
N ASP A 72 10.87 -7.36 37.20
CA ASP A 72 9.84 -7.19 36.17
C ASP A 72 10.41 -7.23 34.75
N ILE A 73 11.62 -6.69 34.54
CA ILE A 73 12.31 -6.78 33.25
C ILE A 73 12.63 -8.24 32.91
N GLU A 74 13.22 -8.98 33.85
CA GLU A 74 13.54 -10.39 33.66
C GLU A 74 12.29 -11.23 33.43
N ARG A 75 11.19 -10.92 34.14
CA ARG A 75 9.89 -11.55 33.91
C ARG A 75 9.34 -11.24 32.52
N MET A 76 9.34 -9.98 32.09
CA MET A 76 8.88 -9.58 30.75
C MET A 76 9.69 -10.24 29.63
N MET A 77 11.01 -10.34 29.78
CA MET A 77 11.87 -11.04 28.82
C MET A 77 11.52 -12.52 28.72
N ARG A 78 11.33 -13.19 29.86
CA ARG A 78 10.94 -14.60 29.88
C ARG A 78 9.55 -14.82 29.28
N GLU A 79 8.57 -14.00 29.65
CA GLU A 79 7.22 -14.05 29.08
C GLU A 79 7.27 -13.82 27.55
N ALA A 80 8.10 -12.90 27.06
CA ALA A 80 8.25 -12.68 25.62
C ALA A 80 8.85 -13.91 24.90
N GLU A 81 9.83 -14.59 25.49
CA GLU A 81 10.42 -15.81 24.92
C GLU A 81 9.43 -16.98 24.93
N GLU A 82 8.71 -17.17 26.04
CA GLU A 82 7.69 -18.21 26.18
C GLU A 82 6.52 -18.02 25.19
N HIS A 83 6.15 -16.78 24.89
CA HIS A 83 5.05 -16.43 23.98
C HIS A 83 5.49 -16.09 22.56
N ALA A 84 6.76 -16.28 22.20
CA ALA A 84 7.30 -15.86 20.90
C ALA A 84 6.52 -16.46 19.71
N GLU A 85 6.19 -17.75 19.76
CA GLU A 85 5.43 -18.43 18.69
C GLU A 85 3.97 -17.96 18.61
N GLU A 86 3.34 -17.69 19.75
CA GLU A 86 1.98 -17.16 19.80
C GLU A 86 1.93 -15.74 19.23
N ASP A 87 2.87 -14.89 19.64
CA ASP A 87 2.99 -13.51 19.18
C ASP A 87 3.28 -13.47 17.69
N ARG A 88 4.20 -14.31 17.20
CA ARG A 88 4.48 -14.44 15.77
C ARG A 88 3.23 -14.80 14.98
N LYS A 89 2.48 -15.80 15.42
CA LYS A 89 1.24 -16.20 14.72
C LYS A 89 0.25 -15.04 14.69
N ARG A 90 0.08 -14.35 15.81
CA ARG A 90 -0.84 -13.21 15.91
C ARG A 90 -0.41 -12.03 15.05
N ARG A 91 0.90 -11.77 14.96
CA ARG A 91 1.48 -10.80 14.04
C ARG A 91 1.21 -11.17 12.59
N GLU A 92 1.42 -12.42 12.21
CA GLU A 92 1.11 -12.90 10.85
C GLU A 92 -0.38 -12.72 10.50
N GLU A 93 -1.29 -12.96 11.45
CA GLU A 93 -2.73 -12.71 11.26
C GLU A 93 -3.03 -11.21 11.04
N VAL A 94 -2.40 -10.33 11.82
CA VAL A 94 -2.53 -8.87 11.69
C VAL A 94 -1.91 -8.35 10.39
N ASP A 95 -0.77 -8.88 9.97
CA ASP A 95 -0.10 -8.52 8.73
C ASP A 95 -0.96 -8.89 7.52
N VAL A 96 -1.58 -10.09 7.54
CA VAL A 96 -2.55 -10.51 6.52
C VAL A 96 -3.73 -9.56 6.47
N ARG A 97 -4.29 -9.19 7.62
CA ARG A 97 -5.39 -8.24 7.71
C ARG A 97 -5.01 -6.87 7.14
N ASN A 98 -3.87 -6.31 7.53
CA ASN A 98 -3.39 -5.01 7.07
C ASN A 98 -3.11 -5.00 5.56
N ALA A 99 -2.57 -6.10 5.03
CA ALA A 99 -2.36 -6.29 3.61
C ALA A 99 -3.70 -6.35 2.84
N ALA A 100 -4.66 -7.11 3.37
CA ALA A 100 -6.01 -7.21 2.80
C ALA A 100 -6.75 -5.86 2.80
N GLU A 101 -6.77 -5.14 3.92
CA GLU A 101 -7.36 -3.79 4.02
C GLU A 101 -6.68 -2.82 3.04
N SER A 102 -5.35 -2.94 2.89
CA SER A 102 -4.60 -2.13 1.94
C SER A 102 -4.94 -2.43 0.49
N ALA A 103 -5.13 -3.71 0.15
CA ALA A 103 -5.57 -4.16 -1.16
C ALA A 103 -6.98 -3.66 -1.46
N VAL A 104 -7.92 -3.78 -0.52
CA VAL A 104 -9.30 -3.27 -0.67
C VAL A 104 -9.28 -1.80 -1.06
N TYR A 105 -8.64 -0.94 -0.25
CA TYR A 105 -8.60 0.49 -0.55
C TYR A 105 -7.90 0.79 -1.88
N GLY A 106 -6.81 0.07 -2.18
CA GLY A 106 -6.05 0.26 -3.42
C GLY A 106 -6.91 -0.01 -4.65
N THR A 107 -7.66 -1.12 -4.63
CA THR A 107 -8.54 -1.51 -5.72
C THR A 107 -9.79 -0.64 -5.81
N GLU A 108 -10.38 -0.23 -4.69
CA GLU A 108 -11.49 0.73 -4.68
C GLU A 108 -11.09 2.06 -5.33
N LYS A 109 -9.90 2.57 -4.99
CA LYS A 109 -9.35 3.77 -5.62
C LYS A 109 -9.16 3.56 -7.12
N PHE A 110 -8.58 2.43 -7.51
CA PHE A 110 -8.37 2.10 -8.93
C PHE A 110 -9.69 2.07 -9.72
N LEU A 111 -10.74 1.44 -9.17
CA LEU A 111 -12.07 1.42 -9.78
C LEU A 111 -12.71 2.81 -9.83
N ALA A 112 -12.54 3.63 -8.80
CA ALA A 112 -13.06 5.00 -8.81
C ALA A 112 -12.41 5.88 -9.90
N GLU A 113 -11.13 5.65 -10.20
CA GLU A 113 -10.37 6.44 -11.17
C GLU A 113 -10.45 5.90 -12.61
N ASN A 114 -10.67 4.58 -12.78
CA ASN A 114 -10.58 3.90 -14.07
C ASN A 114 -11.79 3.02 -14.42
N GLY A 115 -12.82 2.98 -13.57
CA GLY A 115 -14.01 2.14 -13.75
C GLY A 115 -14.68 2.34 -15.11
N ASP A 116 -14.80 3.59 -15.56
CA ASP A 116 -15.42 3.92 -16.85
C ASP A 116 -14.59 3.46 -18.08
N LYS A 117 -13.30 3.17 -17.88
CA LYS A 117 -12.38 2.70 -18.93
C LYS A 117 -12.30 1.17 -18.97
N LEU A 118 -12.90 0.49 -18.00
CA LEU A 118 -12.87 -0.96 -17.89
C LEU A 118 -14.07 -1.58 -18.63
N PRO A 119 -13.87 -2.73 -19.30
CA PRO A 119 -14.99 -3.56 -19.71
C PRO A 119 -15.86 -3.91 -18.51
N GLN A 120 -17.19 -3.82 -18.66
CA GLN A 120 -18.13 -4.04 -17.56
C GLN A 120 -17.93 -5.41 -16.88
N SER A 121 -17.64 -6.47 -17.66
CA SER A 121 -17.29 -7.79 -17.13
C SER A 121 -16.11 -7.76 -16.13
N ASN A 122 -15.06 -7.02 -16.46
CA ASN A 122 -13.87 -6.91 -15.59
C ASN A 122 -14.20 -6.09 -14.33
N ALA A 123 -14.97 -5.01 -14.48
CA ALA A 123 -15.40 -4.22 -13.34
C ALA A 123 -16.27 -5.03 -12.36
N ASP A 124 -17.18 -5.86 -12.90
CA ASP A 124 -18.05 -6.73 -12.10
C ASP A 124 -17.23 -7.82 -11.37
N GLU A 125 -16.25 -8.43 -12.05
CA GLU A 125 -15.35 -9.42 -11.43
C GLU A 125 -14.50 -8.84 -10.29
N VAL A 126 -13.94 -7.64 -10.49
CA VAL A 126 -13.14 -6.96 -9.47
C VAL A 126 -14.02 -6.57 -8.27
N ASN A 127 -15.24 -6.05 -8.50
CA ASN A 127 -16.19 -5.74 -7.44
C ASN A 127 -16.64 -6.99 -6.65
N GLY A 128 -16.82 -8.12 -7.34
CA GLY A 128 -17.10 -9.41 -6.71
C GLY A 128 -15.97 -9.84 -5.77
N ALA A 129 -14.73 -9.84 -6.25
CA ALA A 129 -13.56 -10.18 -5.44
C ALA A 129 -13.34 -9.21 -4.26
N LEU A 130 -13.59 -7.91 -4.46
CA LEU A 130 -13.58 -6.91 -3.39
C LEU A 130 -14.60 -7.23 -2.28
N THR A 131 -15.81 -7.62 -2.67
CA THR A 131 -16.88 -7.98 -1.73
C THR A 131 -16.53 -9.23 -0.93
N GLU A 132 -15.94 -10.24 -1.58
CA GLU A 132 -15.44 -11.44 -0.91
C GLU A 132 -14.34 -11.11 0.11
N LEU A 133 -13.37 -10.28 -0.26
CA LEU A 133 -12.29 -9.88 0.64
C LEU A 133 -12.79 -9.07 1.84
N LYS A 134 -13.73 -8.13 1.62
CA LYS A 134 -14.39 -7.39 2.70
C LYS A 134 -15.16 -8.32 3.65
N THR A 135 -15.88 -9.29 3.09
CA THR A 135 -16.62 -10.28 3.90
C THR A 135 -15.66 -11.10 4.77
N ALA A 136 -14.52 -11.52 4.23
CA ALA A 136 -13.49 -12.22 4.99
C ALA A 136 -12.87 -11.34 6.10
N LEU A 137 -12.62 -10.06 5.81
CA LEU A 137 -12.15 -9.05 6.78
C LEU A 137 -13.14 -8.88 7.94
N ASP A 138 -14.43 -8.73 7.65
CA ASP A 138 -15.49 -8.58 8.66
C ASP A 138 -15.64 -9.85 9.51
N ALA A 139 -15.48 -11.03 8.89
CA ALA A 139 -15.54 -12.32 9.57
C ALA A 139 -14.27 -12.67 10.37
N ASN A 140 -13.20 -11.87 10.26
CA ASN A 140 -11.86 -12.20 10.79
C ASN A 140 -11.34 -13.59 10.31
N ASP A 141 -11.69 -13.99 9.10
CA ASP A 141 -11.24 -15.26 8.51
C ASP A 141 -9.89 -15.08 7.80
N VAL A 142 -8.80 -15.36 8.50
CA VAL A 142 -7.42 -15.20 7.98
C VAL A 142 -7.16 -16.05 6.73
N ALA A 143 -7.72 -17.27 6.67
CA ALA A 143 -7.57 -18.13 5.50
C ALA A 143 -8.36 -17.57 4.32
N GLY A 144 -9.60 -17.13 4.57
CA GLY A 144 -10.43 -16.42 3.60
C GLY A 144 -9.78 -15.14 3.08
N MET A 145 -9.16 -14.34 3.95
CA MET A 145 -8.44 -13.12 3.57
C MET A 145 -7.30 -13.41 2.60
N LYS A 146 -6.49 -14.46 2.85
CA LYS A 146 -5.39 -14.84 1.96
C LYS A 146 -5.92 -15.24 0.58
N SER A 147 -6.87 -16.17 0.53
CA SER A 147 -7.43 -16.65 -0.73
C SER A 147 -8.15 -15.55 -1.52
N ALA A 148 -8.95 -14.72 -0.84
CA ALA A 148 -9.65 -13.60 -1.47
C ALA A 148 -8.68 -12.49 -1.92
N SER A 149 -7.57 -12.27 -1.19
CA SER A 149 -6.53 -11.33 -1.61
C SER A 149 -5.81 -11.81 -2.88
N GLU A 150 -5.49 -13.10 -2.98
CA GLU A 150 -4.90 -13.70 -4.19
C GLU A 150 -5.85 -13.57 -5.38
N LYS A 151 -7.13 -13.90 -5.18
CA LYS A 151 -8.17 -13.74 -6.21
C LYS A 151 -8.30 -12.28 -6.65
N LEU A 152 -8.36 -11.35 -5.69
CA LEU A 152 -8.42 -9.91 -5.96
C LEU A 152 -7.20 -9.44 -6.78
N ALA A 153 -6.00 -9.91 -6.44
CA ALA A 153 -4.79 -9.59 -7.19
C ALA A 153 -4.86 -10.09 -8.65
N GLN A 154 -5.32 -11.32 -8.87
CA GLN A 154 -5.47 -11.88 -10.22
C GLN A 154 -6.46 -11.09 -11.09
N VAL A 155 -7.66 -10.80 -10.56
CA VAL A 155 -8.67 -10.04 -11.32
C VAL A 155 -8.27 -8.58 -11.51
N SER A 156 -7.59 -7.98 -10.53
CA SER A 156 -7.07 -6.61 -10.64
C SER A 156 -5.97 -6.51 -11.70
N GLN A 157 -5.11 -7.53 -11.82
CA GLN A 157 -4.09 -7.59 -12.86
C GLN A 157 -4.71 -7.74 -14.25
N ALA A 158 -5.72 -8.60 -14.41
CA ALA A 158 -6.45 -8.76 -15.66
C ALA A 158 -7.17 -7.45 -16.08
N ALA A 159 -7.80 -6.77 -15.11
CA ALA A 159 -8.42 -5.47 -15.33
C ALA A 159 -7.38 -4.41 -15.76
N GLY A 160 -6.23 -4.34 -15.09
CA GLY A 160 -5.13 -3.45 -15.46
C GLY A 160 -4.60 -3.71 -16.88
N ALA A 161 -4.39 -4.98 -17.24
CA ALA A 161 -3.95 -5.38 -18.57
C ALA A 161 -4.95 -4.93 -19.66
N ALA A 162 -6.26 -5.03 -19.39
CA ALA A 162 -7.30 -4.58 -20.32
C ALA A 162 -7.25 -3.06 -20.57
N ILE A 163 -6.95 -2.26 -19.54
CA ILE A 163 -6.79 -0.80 -19.70
C ILE A 163 -5.56 -0.48 -20.56
N TYR A 164 -4.43 -1.14 -20.31
CA TYR A 164 -3.21 -0.92 -21.11
C TYR A 164 -3.43 -1.32 -22.57
N ALA A 165 -4.07 -2.47 -22.83
CA ALA A 165 -4.40 -2.90 -24.18
C ALA A 165 -5.34 -1.92 -24.90
N ALA A 166 -6.37 -1.41 -24.20
CA ALA A 166 -7.29 -0.41 -24.74
C ALA A 166 -6.59 0.93 -25.02
N ALA A 167 -5.67 1.37 -24.15
CA ALA A 167 -4.89 2.58 -24.35
C ALA A 167 -3.93 2.47 -25.54
N GLN A 168 -3.31 1.29 -25.75
CA GLN A 168 -2.43 1.05 -26.89
C GLN A 168 -3.22 1.04 -28.21
N ALA A 169 -4.39 0.41 -28.24
CA ALA A 169 -5.27 0.44 -29.41
C ALA A 169 -5.76 1.85 -29.76
N ALA A 170 -6.10 2.67 -28.76
CA ALA A 170 -6.50 4.06 -28.97
C ALA A 170 -5.35 4.95 -29.48
N ALA A 171 -4.10 4.67 -29.08
CA ALA A 171 -2.92 5.37 -29.59
C ALA A 171 -2.59 5.02 -31.04
N SER A 172 -2.85 3.77 -31.46
CA SER A 172 -2.70 3.34 -32.86
C SER A 172 -3.73 3.98 -33.79
N ASP A 173 -4.95 4.23 -33.31
CA ASP A 173 -6.04 4.85 -34.08
C ASP A 173 -5.82 6.37 -34.26
N ALA A 174 -5.23 7.04 -33.27
CA ALA A 174 -4.88 8.46 -33.35
C ALA A 174 -3.71 8.76 -34.31
N GLY A 175 -2.89 7.76 -34.66
CA GLY A 175 -1.83 7.88 -35.66
C GLY A 175 -2.34 7.82 -37.12
N SER A 176 -3.60 7.43 -37.35
CA SER A 176 -4.17 7.28 -38.70
C SER A 176 -5.09 8.44 -39.12
N ALA A 177 -5.36 9.40 -38.22
CA ALA A 177 -6.22 10.56 -38.51
C ALA A 177 -5.46 11.84 -38.94
N GLY A 178 -4.15 11.73 -39.24
CA GLY A 178 -3.27 12.85 -39.58
C GLY A 178 -2.99 13.08 -41.07
N GLU A 179 -3.42 12.20 -41.98
CA GLU A 179 -3.18 12.35 -43.42
C GLU A 179 -4.48 12.19 -44.20
N GLY A 180 -5.25 13.27 -44.29
CA GLY A 180 -6.53 13.23 -44.97
C GLY A 180 -7.11 14.58 -45.35
N ALA A 181 -6.32 15.50 -45.96
CA ALA A 181 -6.85 16.55 -46.83
C ALA A 181 -5.74 17.38 -47.55
N ALA A 182 -5.31 16.96 -48.74
CA ALA A 182 -4.97 17.87 -49.85
C ALA A 182 -4.92 17.09 -51.18
N SER A 183 -5.78 17.48 -52.12
CA SER A 183 -6.01 16.81 -53.39
C SER A 183 -4.97 17.13 -54.48
N GLY A 184 -4.63 16.11 -55.27
CA GLY A 184 -4.62 16.18 -56.74
C GLY A 184 -3.26 16.23 -57.45
N GLY A 185 -2.90 15.13 -58.13
CA GLY A 185 -1.85 15.14 -59.16
C GLY A 185 -1.19 13.80 -59.50
N SER A 186 -1.92 12.94 -60.21
CA SER A 186 -1.48 11.98 -61.25
C SER A 186 -0.19 11.12 -61.11
N THR A 187 -0.43 9.81 -61.31
CA THR A 187 0.35 8.77 -62.05
C THR A 187 1.53 8.03 -61.41
N ASP A 188 1.36 6.70 -61.44
CA ASP A 188 2.31 5.60 -61.70
C ASP A 188 3.28 5.11 -60.60
N GLY A 189 3.25 3.79 -60.39
CA GLY A 189 4.45 3.00 -60.09
C GLY A 189 4.64 2.51 -58.65
N ASP A 190 4.22 1.27 -58.40
CA ASP A 190 4.93 0.17 -57.71
C ASP A 190 5.73 0.39 -56.40
N ASP A 191 5.50 -0.55 -55.48
CA ASP A 191 6.32 -1.01 -54.34
C ASP A 191 6.75 -0.02 -53.24
N GLU A 192 6.41 -0.37 -51.98
CA GLU A 192 7.39 -0.83 -50.98
C GLU A 192 6.74 -0.85 -49.58
N VAL A 193 6.45 -2.07 -49.10
CA VAL A 193 6.13 -2.34 -47.69
C VAL A 193 7.38 -2.05 -46.85
N VAL A 194 7.32 -1.02 -46.01
CA VAL A 194 8.41 -0.71 -45.08
C VAL A 194 8.22 -1.53 -43.80
N ASP A 195 8.95 -2.64 -43.73
CA ASP A 195 9.21 -3.42 -42.52
C ASP A 195 10.34 -2.70 -41.76
N ALA A 196 10.02 -2.08 -40.62
CA ALA A 196 11.02 -1.39 -39.79
C ALA A 196 11.51 -2.33 -38.70
N GLU A 197 12.61 -2.98 -39.04
CA GLU A 197 13.53 -3.82 -38.28
C GLU A 197 13.82 -3.28 -36.86
N ILE A 198 13.79 -4.19 -35.88
CA ILE A 198 14.35 -3.99 -34.53
C ILE A 198 15.87 -3.88 -34.66
N VAL A 199 16.43 -2.74 -34.27
CA VAL A 199 17.87 -2.58 -34.08
C VAL A 199 18.18 -2.87 -32.62
N ASP A 200 18.60 -4.10 -32.33
CA ASP A 200 19.38 -4.41 -31.14
C ASP A 200 20.77 -3.77 -31.32
N GLU A 201 21.12 -2.81 -30.46
CA GLU A 201 22.48 -2.26 -30.41
C GLU A 201 23.43 -3.30 -29.78
N ASP A 202 24.20 -3.94 -30.66
CA ASP A 202 25.29 -4.85 -30.34
C ASP A 202 26.37 -4.22 -29.45
N GLU A 203 26.85 -5.06 -28.54
CA GLU A 203 28.19 -5.01 -27.94
C GLU A 203 29.26 -4.59 -28.96
N GLN A 204 30.22 -3.75 -28.53
CA GLN A 204 31.57 -3.85 -29.06
C GLN A 204 32.65 -3.19 -28.18
N LYS A 205 33.60 -4.06 -27.81
CA LYS A 205 35.03 -3.86 -27.44
C LYS A 205 35.42 -3.71 -25.99
#